data_AF-A0A495SX05-F1
#
_entry.id   AF-A0A495SX05-F1
#
_cell.length_a   1.000
_cell.length_b   1.000
_cell.length_c   1.000
_cell.angle_alpha   90.00
_cell.angle_beta   90.00
_cell.angle_gamma   90.00
#
_symmetry.space_group_name_H-M   'P 1'
#
loop_
_entity.id
_entity.type
_entity.pdbx_description
1 polymer ?
#
loop_
_entity_poly.entity_id
_entity_poly.type
_entity_poly.pdbx_seq_one_letter_code
_entity_poly.pdbx_strand_id
1 'polypeptide(L)'
;MLPNPAPIFAMIVMIGYAVWHLASFVTSKFHWPSWAPAAIIAAALYVLWTAHQIGRLISTIRKSREKRELATMTARYPQCNVVRLHSGEWFLVDKETGREFCPSNGRDGQA
;
A
#
# COMPACT_ATOMS: atom_id res chain seq x y z
N MET A 1 6.21 1.43 -24.23
CA MET A 1 6.99 0.17 -24.29
C MET A 1 6.86 -0.51 -22.93
N LEU A 2 6.10 -1.60 -22.83
CA LEU A 2 5.99 -2.33 -21.55
C LEU A 2 7.34 -3.04 -21.26
N PRO A 3 7.86 -2.96 -20.01
CA PRO A 3 9.08 -3.65 -19.64
C PRO A 3 8.89 -5.17 -19.76
N ASN A 4 9.80 -5.83 -20.47
CA ASN A 4 9.78 -7.28 -20.67
C ASN A 4 9.93 -7.98 -19.30
N PRO A 5 9.00 -8.87 -18.88
CA PRO A 5 9.03 -9.47 -17.54
C PRO A 5 10.01 -10.66 -17.41
N ALA A 6 10.62 -11.11 -18.50
CA ALA A 6 11.59 -12.21 -18.53
C ALA A 6 12.72 -12.14 -17.47
N PRO A 7 13.42 -11.01 -17.22
CA PRO A 7 14.48 -10.94 -16.22
C PRO A 7 13.96 -11.09 -14.79
N ILE A 8 12.72 -10.69 -14.51
CA ILE A 8 12.10 -10.84 -13.18
C ILE A 8 11.85 -12.33 -12.91
N PHE A 9 11.30 -13.05 -13.89
CA PHE A 9 11.11 -14.49 -13.77
C PHE A 9 12.44 -15.25 -13.63
N ALA A 10 13.46 -14.87 -14.40
CA ALA A 10 14.80 -15.47 -14.30
C ALA A 10 15.43 -15.28 -12.91
N MET A 11 15.30 -14.09 -12.32
CA MET A 11 15.74 -13.81 -10.95
C MET A 11 15.02 -14.68 -9.93
N ILE A 12 13.70 -14.81 -10.02
CA ILE A 12 12.89 -15.62 -9.10
C ILE A 12 13.29 -17.10 -9.19
N VAL A 13 13.48 -17.63 -10.40
CA VAL A 13 13.91 -19.02 -10.61
C VAL A 13 15.32 -19.26 -10.08
N MET A 14 16.26 -18.34 -10.33
CA MET A 14 17.63 -18.42 -9.81
C MET A 14 17.67 -18.41 -8.28
N ILE A 15 16.89 -17.53 -7.65
CA ILE A 15 16.81 -17.46 -6.18
C ILE A 15 16.21 -18.76 -5.63
N GLY A 16 15.12 -19.25 -6.23
CA GLY A 16 14.50 -20.51 -5.83
C GLY A 16 15.46 -21.69 -5.94
N TYR A 17 16.22 -21.77 -7.03
CA TYR A 17 17.23 -22.80 -7.25
C TYR A 17 18.38 -22.73 -6.24
N ALA A 18 18.90 -21.52 -5.97
CA ALA A 18 19.95 -21.32 -4.98
C ALA A 18 19.51 -21.70 -3.56
N VAL A 19 18.28 -21.31 -3.17
CA VAL A 19 17.68 -21.67 -1.88
C VAL A 19 17.51 -23.18 -1.78
N TRP A 20 17.02 -23.85 -2.83
CA TRP A 20 16.90 -25.30 -2.88
C TRP A 20 18.25 -25.99 -2.72
N HIS A 21 19.28 -25.51 -3.42
CA HIS A 21 20.62 -26.09 -3.35
C HIS A 21 21.24 -25.93 -1.96
N LEU A 22 21.12 -24.74 -1.35
CA LEU A 22 21.60 -24.50 0.01
C LEU A 22 20.85 -25.36 1.03
N ALA A 23 19.52 -25.46 0.91
CA ALA A 23 18.72 -26.34 1.77
C ALA A 23 19.15 -27.80 1.64
N SER A 24 19.35 -28.28 0.40
CA SER A 24 19.78 -29.66 0.14
C SER A 24 21.18 -29.97 0.68
N PHE A 25 22.12 -29.02 0.55
CA PHE A 25 23.47 -29.14 1.07
C PHE A 25 23.47 -29.18 2.60
N VAL A 26 22.68 -28.33 3.24
CA VAL A 26 22.50 -28.29 4.69
C VAL A 26 21.84 -29.57 5.19
N THR A 27 20.82 -30.12 4.51
CA THR A 27 20.22 -31.42 4.87
C THR A 27 21.18 -32.59 4.73
N SER A 28 22.14 -32.53 3.79
CA SER A 28 23.11 -33.61 3.60
C SER A 28 24.19 -33.65 4.69
N LYS A 29 24.50 -32.50 5.30
CA LYS A 29 25.57 -32.35 6.30
C LYS A 29 25.04 -32.33 7.73
N PHE A 30 23.76 -32.02 7.91
CA PHE A 30 23.14 -31.89 9.20
C PHE A 30 21.92 -32.82 9.20
N HIS A 31 21.94 -33.87 10.01
CA HIS A 31 20.84 -34.82 10.16
C HIS A 31 19.64 -34.07 10.75
N TRP A 32 18.83 -33.45 9.88
CA TRP A 32 17.73 -32.63 10.33
C TRP A 32 16.70 -33.50 11.04
N PRO A 33 16.25 -33.08 12.23
CA PRO A 33 15.15 -33.78 12.85
C PRO A 33 13.92 -33.63 11.94
N SER A 34 13.11 -34.68 11.87
CA SER A 34 11.95 -34.77 10.94
C SER A 34 10.97 -33.60 11.07
N TRP A 35 10.98 -32.88 12.20
CA TRP A 35 10.13 -31.71 12.45
C TRP A 35 10.65 -30.40 11.84
N ALA A 36 11.91 -30.32 11.41
CA ALA A 36 12.52 -29.06 10.96
C ALA A 36 11.88 -28.48 9.67
N PRO A 37 11.53 -29.27 8.64
CA PRO A 37 10.77 -28.74 7.49
C PRO A 37 9.40 -28.19 7.90
N ALA A 38 8.70 -28.88 8.81
CA ALA A 38 7.42 -28.44 9.34
C ALA A 38 7.53 -27.12 10.11
N ALA A 39 8.59 -26.95 10.91
CA ALA A 39 8.86 -25.70 11.62
C ALA A 39 9.14 -24.53 10.67
N ILE A 40 9.87 -24.76 9.58
CA ILE A 40 10.12 -23.70 8.58
C ILE A 40 8.84 -23.29 7.86
N ILE A 41 8.02 -24.26 7.45
CA ILE A 41 6.73 -23.98 6.81
C ILE A 41 5.83 -23.20 7.78
N ALA A 42 5.74 -23.63 9.04
CA ALA A 42 4.98 -22.94 10.07
C ALA A 42 5.48 -21.50 10.29
N ALA A 43 6.80 -21.30 10.35
CA ALA A 43 7.40 -19.97 10.47
C ALA A 43 7.09 -19.08 9.26
N ALA A 44 7.19 -19.61 8.04
CA ALA A 44 6.87 -18.86 6.83
C ALA A 44 5.38 -18.45 6.79
N LEU A 45 4.48 -19.37 7.12
CA LEU A 45 3.05 -19.09 7.21
C LEU A 45 2.74 -18.04 8.29
N TYR A 46 3.42 -18.10 9.43
CA TYR A 46 3.27 -17.14 10.51
C TYR A 46 3.71 -15.72 10.09
N VAL A 47 4.84 -15.61 9.38
CA VAL A 47 5.32 -14.32 8.84
C VAL A 47 4.34 -13.75 7.81
N LEU A 48 3.82 -14.58 6.90
CA LEU A 48 2.82 -14.14 5.93
C LEU A 48 1.53 -13.68 6.60
N TRP A 49 1.06 -14.42 7.62
CA TRP A 49 -0.14 -14.07 8.36
C TRP A 49 0.02 -12.74 9.11
N THR A 50 1.14 -12.55 9.82
CA THR A 50 1.42 -11.30 10.53
C THR A 50 1.57 -10.11 9.58
N ALA A 51 2.28 -10.27 8.47
CA ALA A 51 2.39 -9.23 7.43
C ALA A 51 1.01 -8.84 6.86
N HIS A 52 0.14 -9.81 6.63
CA HIS A 52 -1.23 -9.56 6.19
C HIS A 52 -2.03 -8.74 7.21
N GLN A 53 -1.96 -9.07 8.50
CA GLN A 53 -2.64 -8.31 9.55
C GLN A 53 -2.13 -6.87 9.66
N ILE A 54 -0.82 -6.68 9.58
CA ILE A 54 -0.19 -5.35 9.60
C ILE A 54 -0.67 -4.53 8.39
N GLY A 55 -0.69 -5.12 7.19
CA GLY A 55 -1.20 -4.46 5.99
C GLY A 55 -2.65 -4.00 6.14
N ARG A 56 -3.51 -4.83 6.74
CA ARG A 56 -4.90 -4.46 7.05
C ARG A 56 -4.98 -3.28 8.02
N LEU A 57 -4.16 -3.28 9.07
CA LEU A 57 -4.13 -2.18 10.04
C LEU A 57 -3.70 -0.86 9.39
N ILE A 58 -2.62 -0.88 8.61
CA ILE A 58 -2.13 0.30 7.88
C ILE A 58 -3.20 0.84 6.92
N SER A 59 -3.89 -0.04 6.19
CA SER A 59 -4.97 0.38 5.28
C SER A 59 -6.13 1.06 6.03
N THR A 60 -6.43 0.59 7.24
CA THR A 60 -7.49 1.14 8.09
C THR A 60 -7.08 2.51 8.64
N ILE A 61 -5.82 2.66 9.06
CA ILE A 61 -5.27 3.94 9.52
C ILE A 61 -5.26 4.96 8.37
N ARG A 62 -4.83 4.56 7.17
CA ARG A 62 -4.84 5.42 5.98
C ARG A 62 -6.25 5.92 5.68
N LYS A 63 -7.23 5.01 5.60
CA LYS A 63 -8.65 5.38 5.40
C LYS A 63 -9.17 6.30 6.50
N SER A 64 -8.74 6.09 7.75
CA SER A 64 -9.17 6.93 8.87
C SER A 64 -8.58 8.33 8.80
N ARG A 65 -7.32 8.48 8.36
CA ARG A 65 -6.71 9.79 8.11
C ARG A 65 -7.39 10.52 6.97
N GLU A 66 -7.63 9.83 5.86
CA GLU A 66 -8.36 10.38 4.71
C GLU A 66 -9.75 10.88 5.10
N LYS A 67 -10.50 10.11 5.89
CA LYS A 67 -11.81 10.54 6.40
C LYS A 67 -11.73 11.78 7.29
N ARG A 68 -10.73 11.88 8.17
CA ARG A 68 -10.54 13.05 9.04
C ARG A 68 -10.23 14.30 8.22
N GLU A 69 -9.29 14.18 7.28
CA GLU A 69 -8.90 15.29 6.41
C GLU A 69 -10.07 15.73 5.51
N LEU A 70 -10.83 14.78 4.97
CA LEU A 70 -12.05 15.06 4.20
C LEU A 70 -13.10 15.79 5.05
N ALA A 71 -13.31 15.36 6.29
CA ALA A 71 -14.24 16.02 7.20
C ALA A 71 -13.80 17.47 7.52
N THR A 72 -12.51 17.69 7.74
CA THR A 72 -11.96 19.04 7.97
C THR A 72 -12.15 19.95 6.75
N MET A 73 -11.90 19.44 5.54
CA MET A 73 -12.06 20.23 4.31
C MET A 73 -13.53 20.49 3.98
N THR A 74 -14.42 19.52 4.23
CA THR A 74 -15.87 19.69 4.05
C THR A 74 -16.42 20.75 5.01
N ALA A 75 -15.93 20.80 6.25
CA ALA A 75 -16.32 21.83 7.21
C ALA A 75 -15.83 23.23 6.80
N ARG A 76 -14.69 23.34 6.08
CA ARG A 76 -14.17 24.62 5.59
C ARG A 76 -14.91 25.14 4.35
N TYR A 77 -15.43 24.24 3.51
CA TYR A 77 -16.14 24.59 2.27
C TYR A 77 -17.49 23.85 2.16
N PRO A 78 -18.51 24.22 2.95
CA PRO A 78 -19.78 23.50 2.99
C PRO A 78 -20.57 23.56 1.68
N GLN A 79 -20.42 24.65 0.91
CA GLN A 79 -21.00 24.81 -0.43
C GLN A 79 -20.29 24.00 -1.52
N CYS A 80 -19.11 23.44 -1.26
CA CYS A 80 -18.36 22.69 -2.27
C CYS A 80 -18.38 21.18 -1.98
N ASN A 81 -18.34 20.39 -3.03
CA ASN A 81 -18.03 18.97 -2.98
C ASN A 81 -16.51 18.81 -2.94
N VAL A 82 -16.00 18.18 -1.88
CA VAL A 82 -14.56 18.03 -1.66
C VAL A 82 -14.14 16.62 -2.06
N VAL A 83 -13.18 16.51 -2.98
CA VAL A 83 -12.60 15.21 -3.38
C VAL A 83 -11.08 15.31 -3.31
N ARG A 84 -10.44 14.29 -2.72
CA ARG A 84 -8.97 14.18 -2.73
C ARG A 84 -8.53 13.44 -3.99
N LEU A 85 -7.63 14.02 -4.77
CA LEU A 85 -7.05 13.36 -5.94
C LEU A 85 -5.94 12.39 -5.52
N HIS A 86 -5.66 11.42 -6.40
CA HIS A 86 -4.54 10.50 -6.25
C HIS A 86 -3.18 11.23 -6.30
N SER A 87 -3.12 12.44 -6.87
CA SER A 87 -1.95 13.34 -6.84
C SER A 87 -1.66 13.90 -5.44
N GLY A 88 -2.61 13.82 -4.51
CA GLY A 88 -2.51 14.40 -3.17
C GLY A 88 -3.13 15.79 -3.05
N GLU A 89 -3.56 16.38 -4.16
CA GLU A 89 -4.27 17.67 -4.19
C GLU A 89 -5.76 17.53 -3.84
N TRP A 90 -6.35 18.63 -3.37
CA TRP A 90 -7.77 18.72 -3.05
C TRP A 90 -8.51 19.43 -4.17
N PHE A 91 -9.46 18.72 -4.77
CA PHE A 91 -10.33 19.27 -5.80
C PHE A 91 -11.66 19.63 -5.17
N LEU A 92 -11.98 20.91 -5.24
CA LEU A 92 -13.20 21.49 -4.75
C LEU A 92 -14.10 21.73 -5.96
N VAL A 93 -15.31 21.20 -5.93
CA VAL A 93 -16.32 21.44 -6.99
C VAL A 93 -17.47 22.18 -6.36
N ASP A 94 -17.86 23.32 -6.90
CA ASP A 94 -19.04 24.02 -6.41
C ASP A 94 -20.30 23.17 -6.68
N LYS A 95 -21.15 22.99 -5.66
CA LYS A 95 -22.34 22.14 -5.76
C LYS A 95 -23.40 22.73 -6.68
N GLU A 96 -23.44 24.05 -6.82
CA GLU A 96 -24.46 24.73 -7.62
C GLU A 96 -24.07 24.81 -9.10
N THR A 97 -22.81 25.13 -9.38
CA THR A 97 -22.34 25.34 -10.76
C THR A 97 -21.64 24.12 -11.37
N GLY A 98 -21.24 23.13 -10.56
CA GLY A 98 -20.49 21.96 -11.00
C GLY A 98 -19.10 22.28 -11.55
N ARG A 99 -18.63 23.52 -11.36
CA ARG A 99 -17.32 23.99 -11.81
C ARG A 99 -16.27 23.78 -10.72
N GLU A 100 -15.02 23.64 -11.16
CA GLU A 100 -13.88 23.63 -10.24
C GLU A 100 -13.84 24.94 -9.47
N PHE A 101 -13.89 24.85 -8.15
CA PHE A 101 -13.69 25.96 -7.25
C PHE A 101 -12.19 26.16 -7.09
N CYS A 102 -11.61 27.05 -7.91
CA CYS A 102 -10.28 27.59 -7.63
C CYS A 102 -10.42 28.62 -6.51
N PRO A 103 -9.78 28.44 -5.33
CA PRO A 103 -9.65 29.50 -4.35
C PRO A 103 -8.64 30.54 -4.87
N SER A 104 -8.96 31.23 -5.96
CA SER A 104 -8.18 32.38 -6.43
C SER A 104 -8.48 33.56 -5.51
N ASN A 105 -7.46 33.97 -4.74
CA ASN A 105 -7.36 35.26 -4.03
C ASN A 105 -8.51 35.63 -3.09
N GLY A 106 -8.38 35.27 -1.81
CA GLY A 106 -9.06 35.96 -0.70
C GLY A 106 -8.52 37.36 -0.44
N ARG A 107 -8.39 38.20 -1.47
CA ARG A 107 -8.03 39.62 -1.35
C ARG A 107 -8.73 40.46 -2.41
N ASP A 108 -10.06 40.37 -2.48
CA ASP A 108 -10.93 41.39 -3.09
C ASP A 108 -12.35 41.16 -2.52
N GLY A 109 -12.81 42.05 -1.63
CA GLY A 109 -14.18 41.95 -1.07
C GLY A 109 -14.43 42.49 0.34
N GLN A 110 -13.47 43.20 0.95
CA GLN A 110 -13.76 44.13 2.05
C GLN A 110 -13.34 45.54 1.62
N ALA A 111 -14.30 46.31 1.12
CA ALA A 111 -14.34 47.77 1.10
C ALA A 111 -15.81 48.18 1.11
#